data_AF-A0A433BSL8-F1
#
_entry.id   AF-A0A433BSL8-F1
#
_cell.length_a   1.000
_cell.length_b   1.000
_cell.length_c   1.000
_cell.angle_alpha   90.00
_cell.angle_beta   90.00
_cell.angle_gamma   90.00
#
_symmetry.space_group_name_H-M   'P 1'
#
loop_
_entity.id
_entity.type
_entity.pdbx_description
1 polymer ?
#
loop_
_entity_poly.entity_id
_entity_poly.type
_entity_poly.pdbx_seq_one_letter_code
_entity_poly.pdbx_strand_id
1 'polypeptide(L)'
;MVVKKKALTPVNLSINIPAIFQEIQKTTAHHRKYSIALRKIQEQVALDPSVPNSPPTINIDGETAFNKEIARNLNKVLAIKKKEPCADRVVNFLSTFTQFTLERDAKKKEDDDEEMDDENSEQETISSRFVEFLMRHLLKGLGANDKMVRLRCCQLIALNVISLGEIE
;
A
#
# COMPACT_ATOMS: atom_id res chain seq x y z
N MET A 1 9.00 -30.55 21.66
CA MET A 1 9.73 -30.19 20.42
C MET A 1 9.55 -28.68 20.22
N VAL A 2 10.53 -27.87 20.62
CA VAL A 2 10.43 -26.40 20.54
C VAL A 2 10.64 -26.00 19.08
N VAL A 3 9.57 -25.60 18.41
CA VAL A 3 9.64 -25.05 17.04
C VAL A 3 10.48 -23.78 17.13
N LYS A 4 11.73 -23.84 16.65
CA LYS A 4 12.59 -22.66 16.54
C LYS A 4 11.90 -21.65 15.62
N LYS A 5 11.41 -20.54 16.20
CA LYS A 5 10.97 -19.34 15.47
C LYS A 5 12.08 -18.99 14.47
N LYS A 6 11.79 -19.07 13.17
CA LYS A 6 12.59 -18.34 12.18
C LYS A 6 12.33 -16.86 12.47
N ALA A 7 13.24 -16.21 13.18
CA ALA A 7 13.18 -14.77 13.39
C ALA A 7 12.98 -14.14 12.01
N LEU A 8 11.83 -13.49 11.81
CA LEU A 8 11.51 -12.84 10.56
C LEU A 8 12.55 -11.75 10.37
N THR A 9 13.41 -11.88 9.37
CA THR A 9 14.51 -10.92 9.13
C THR A 9 13.92 -9.52 9.07
N PRO A 10 14.44 -8.54 9.83
CA PRO A 10 13.89 -7.19 9.84
C PRO A 10 13.88 -6.63 8.42
N VAL A 11 12.72 -6.21 7.93
CA VAL A 11 12.61 -5.62 6.60
C VAL A 11 13.29 -4.26 6.62
N ASN A 12 14.33 -4.11 5.81
CA ASN A 12 14.90 -2.80 5.57
C ASN A 12 14.02 -2.03 4.56
N LEU A 13 13.09 -1.23 5.06
CA LEU A 13 12.17 -0.44 4.23
C LEU A 13 12.94 0.52 3.28
N SER A 14 14.04 1.10 3.76
CA SER A 14 14.86 2.05 3.00
C SER A 14 15.63 1.44 1.81
N ILE A 15 15.70 0.11 1.73
CA ILE A 15 16.30 -0.63 0.62
C ILE A 15 15.21 -1.25 -0.25
N ASN A 16 14.27 -1.98 0.36
CA ASN A 16 13.32 -2.80 -0.38
C ASN A 16 12.27 -1.99 -1.14
N ILE A 17 11.71 -0.93 -0.52
CA ILE A 17 10.70 -0.10 -1.19
C ILE A 17 11.31 0.68 -2.36
N PRO A 18 12.46 1.38 -2.21
CA PRO A 18 13.11 2.02 -3.34
C PRO A 18 13.49 1.04 -4.47
N ALA A 19 13.93 -0.18 -4.14
CA ALA A 19 14.21 -1.20 -5.15
C ALA A 19 12.96 -1.56 -5.96
N ILE A 20 11.80 -1.76 -5.30
CA ILE A 20 10.53 -1.98 -6.00
C ILE A 20 10.19 -0.76 -6.88
N PHE A 21 10.30 0.45 -6.35
CA PHE A 21 10.05 1.68 -7.10
C PHE A 21 10.95 1.80 -8.35
N GLN A 22 12.19 1.36 -8.27
CA GLN A 22 13.12 1.36 -9.41
C GLN A 22 12.68 0.40 -10.51
N GLU A 23 12.10 -0.75 -10.16
CA GLU A 23 11.67 -1.75 -11.14
C GLU A 23 10.34 -1.39 -11.80
N ILE A 24 9.37 -0.88 -11.05
CA ILE A 24 8.05 -0.50 -11.59
C ILE A 24 8.13 0.68 -12.59
N GLN A 25 9.17 1.52 -12.48
CA GLN A 25 9.44 2.62 -13.41
C GLN A 25 9.84 2.13 -14.81
N LYS A 26 10.41 0.93 -14.92
CA LYS A 26 10.95 0.40 -16.18
C LYS A 26 9.85 -0.20 -17.07
N THR A 27 8.94 -0.97 -16.47
CA THR A 27 7.91 -1.72 -17.21
C THR A 27 6.70 -2.03 -16.33
N THR A 28 5.53 -2.16 -16.95
CA THR A 28 4.28 -2.59 -16.30
C THR A 28 4.16 -4.12 -16.19
N ALA A 29 4.96 -4.88 -16.95
CA ALA A 29 4.84 -6.33 -17.06
C ALA A 29 4.91 -7.08 -15.72
N HIS A 30 5.63 -6.51 -14.74
CA HIS A 30 5.84 -7.12 -13.42
C HIS A 30 5.10 -6.39 -12.29
N HIS A 31 4.18 -5.45 -12.59
CA HIS A 31 3.47 -4.70 -11.56
C HIS A 31 2.72 -5.62 -10.59
N ARG A 32 1.98 -6.62 -11.07
CA ARG A 32 1.31 -7.60 -10.20
C ARG A 32 2.27 -8.31 -9.23
N LYS A 33 3.43 -8.75 -9.73
CA LYS A 33 4.49 -9.37 -8.90
C LYS A 33 4.96 -8.41 -7.81
N TYR A 34 5.18 -7.15 -8.16
CA TYR A 34 5.63 -6.13 -7.21
C TYR A 34 4.54 -5.69 -6.23
N SER A 35 3.25 -5.71 -6.59
CA SER A 35 2.15 -5.50 -5.66
C SER A 35 2.11 -6.57 -4.58
N ILE A 36 2.28 -7.85 -4.97
CA ILE A 36 2.36 -8.97 -4.01
C ILE A 36 3.57 -8.81 -3.08
N ALA A 37 4.74 -8.49 -3.64
CA ALA A 37 5.95 -8.29 -2.85
C ALA A 37 5.81 -7.11 -1.87
N LEU A 38 5.26 -5.99 -2.33
CA LEU A 38 5.04 -4.80 -1.51
C LEU A 38 4.01 -5.04 -0.41
N ARG A 39 2.94 -5.81 -0.69
CA ARG A 39 1.95 -6.16 0.32
C ARG A 39 2.53 -7.05 1.42
N LYS A 40 3.40 -8.02 1.06
CA LYS A 40 4.12 -8.82 2.06
C LYS A 40 4.97 -7.96 2.97
N ILE A 41 5.67 -6.97 2.42
CA ILE A 41 6.44 -6.00 3.22
C ILE A 41 5.51 -5.22 4.15
N GLN A 42 4.39 -4.70 3.64
CA GLN A 42 3.40 -3.96 4.41
C GLN A 42 2.86 -4.78 5.59
N GLU A 43 2.39 -6.00 5.35
CA GLU A 43 1.88 -6.89 6.40
C GLU A 43 2.97 -7.22 7.43
N GLN A 44 4.19 -7.51 6.97
CA GLN A 44 5.30 -7.86 7.85
C GLN A 44 5.67 -6.75 8.84
N VAL A 45 5.50 -5.48 8.47
CA VAL A 45 5.81 -4.35 9.35
C VAL A 45 4.58 -3.81 10.07
N ALA A 46 3.39 -3.90 9.48
CA ALA A 46 2.15 -3.39 10.06
C ALA A 46 1.50 -4.38 11.04
N LEU A 47 1.97 -5.62 11.12
CA LEU A 47 1.47 -6.64 12.05
C LEU A 47 2.59 -7.11 12.97
N ASP A 48 2.32 -7.13 14.28
CA ASP A 48 3.19 -7.76 15.27
C ASP A 48 2.73 -9.20 15.51
N PRO A 49 3.60 -10.22 15.30
CA PRO A 49 3.32 -11.62 15.63
C PRO A 49 3.44 -11.88 17.14
N SER A 50 3.03 -10.92 17.97
CA SER A 50 3.37 -10.81 19.40
C SER A 50 2.91 -12.01 20.23
N VAL A 51 1.90 -12.77 19.78
CA VAL A 51 1.42 -13.96 20.49
C VAL A 51 1.17 -15.15 19.54
N PRO A 52 1.81 -16.31 19.75
CA PRO A 52 1.44 -17.55 19.06
C PRO A 52 -0.02 -17.92 19.36
N ASN A 53 -0.80 -18.27 18.33
CA ASN A 53 -2.22 -18.63 18.40
C ASN A 53 -3.17 -17.47 18.77
N SER A 54 -2.76 -16.21 18.56
CA SER A 54 -3.68 -15.07 18.60
C SER A 54 -3.66 -14.32 17.26
N PRO A 55 -4.75 -13.62 16.91
CA PRO A 55 -4.76 -12.74 15.76
C PRO A 55 -3.58 -11.75 15.82
N PRO A 56 -2.89 -11.48 14.70
CA PRO A 56 -1.81 -10.50 14.68
C PRO A 56 -2.31 -9.14 15.16
N THR A 57 -1.55 -8.51 16.05
CA THR A 57 -1.87 -7.15 16.53
C THR A 57 -1.30 -6.10 15.59
N ILE A 58 -1.94 -4.93 15.49
CA ILE A 58 -1.48 -3.85 14.61
C ILE A 58 -0.21 -3.20 15.19
N ASN A 59 0.85 -3.16 14.39
CA ASN A 59 2.07 -2.41 14.67
C ASN A 59 2.01 -1.05 13.98
N ILE A 60 1.54 -0.03 14.71
CA ILE A 60 1.34 1.33 14.20
C ILE A 60 2.66 1.97 13.75
N ASP A 61 3.77 1.72 14.45
CA ASP A 61 5.07 2.29 14.12
C ASP A 61 5.59 1.73 12.79
N GLY A 62 5.45 0.42 12.59
CA GLY A 62 5.84 -0.23 11.34
C GLY A 62 4.95 0.17 10.16
N GLU A 63 3.64 0.28 10.37
CA GLU A 63 2.68 0.81 9.37
C GLU A 63 3.05 2.25 9.00
N THR A 64 3.31 3.10 9.99
CA THR A 64 3.74 4.49 9.79
C THR A 64 5.06 4.59 9.03
N ALA A 65 6.03 3.72 9.34
CA ALA A 65 7.33 3.69 8.66
C ALA A 65 7.19 3.28 7.18
N PHE A 66 6.34 2.29 6.89
CA PHE A 66 5.99 1.88 5.52
C PHE A 66 5.37 3.04 4.75
N ASN A 67 4.36 3.68 5.33
CA ASN A 67 3.64 4.81 4.74
C ASN A 67 4.59 5.97 4.40
N LYS A 68 5.53 6.29 5.31
CA LYS A 68 6.56 7.31 5.10
C LYS A 68 7.52 6.95 3.96
N GLU A 69 7.93 5.69 3.83
CA GLU A 69 8.75 5.23 2.69
C GLU A 69 8.02 5.41 1.36
N ILE A 70 6.77 4.97 1.29
CA ILE A 70 5.94 5.09 0.08
C ILE A 70 5.83 6.55 -0.34
N ALA A 71 5.45 7.42 0.61
CA ALA A 71 5.33 8.85 0.37
C ALA A 71 6.66 9.47 -0.08
N ARG A 72 7.79 9.09 0.52
CA ARG A 72 9.11 9.59 0.13
C ARG A 72 9.46 9.25 -1.31
N ASN A 73 9.19 8.02 -1.75
CA ASN A 73 9.48 7.62 -3.12
C ASN A 73 8.47 8.22 -4.12
N LEU A 74 7.19 8.30 -3.75
CA LEU A 74 6.16 8.98 -4.53
C LEU A 74 6.49 10.45 -4.76
N ASN A 75 6.92 11.18 -3.73
CA ASN A 75 7.25 12.61 -3.85
C ASN A 75 8.30 12.91 -4.93
N LYS A 76 9.27 12.01 -5.14
CA LYS A 76 10.26 12.13 -6.22
C LYS A 76 9.61 12.08 -7.60
N VAL A 77 8.53 11.32 -7.74
CA VAL A 77 7.79 11.12 -8.98
C VAL A 77 6.80 12.24 -9.28
N LEU A 78 6.20 12.84 -8.25
CA LEU A 78 5.18 13.88 -8.41
C LEU A 78 5.68 15.10 -9.19
N ALA A 79 6.96 15.46 -9.07
CA ALA A 79 7.56 16.60 -9.76
C ALA A 79 8.08 16.27 -11.18
N ILE A 80 7.99 15.02 -11.63
CA ILE A 80 8.47 14.63 -12.95
C ILE A 80 7.57 15.22 -14.03
N LYS A 81 8.19 15.74 -15.09
CA LYS A 81 7.52 16.37 -16.23
C LYS A 81 6.53 15.41 -16.91
N LYS A 82 5.52 16.00 -17.55
CA LYS A 82 4.55 15.26 -18.39
C LYS A 82 5.26 14.54 -19.53
N LYS A 83 4.72 13.39 -19.96
CA LYS A 83 5.25 12.50 -21.02
C LYS A 83 6.49 11.69 -20.61
N GLU A 84 6.81 11.65 -19.33
CA GLU A 84 7.81 10.73 -18.78
C GLU A 84 7.15 9.41 -18.36
N PRO A 85 7.36 8.30 -19.10
CA PRO A 85 6.65 7.05 -18.84
C PRO A 85 6.94 6.45 -17.47
N CYS A 86 8.11 6.74 -16.89
CA CYS A 86 8.48 6.26 -15.55
C CYS A 86 7.50 6.77 -14.48
N ALA A 87 7.08 8.04 -14.57
CA ALA A 87 6.16 8.64 -13.63
C ALA A 87 4.74 8.10 -13.80
N ASP A 88 4.29 7.96 -15.06
CA ASP A 88 2.99 7.37 -15.37
C ASP A 88 2.87 5.96 -14.82
N ARG A 89 3.92 5.14 -14.97
CA ARG A 89 3.95 3.77 -14.44
C ARG A 89 3.87 3.71 -12.93
N VAL A 90 4.54 4.60 -12.21
CA VAL A 90 4.49 4.63 -10.74
C VAL A 90 3.11 5.05 -10.24
N VAL A 91 2.49 6.05 -10.87
CA VAL A 91 1.11 6.47 -10.54
C VAL A 91 0.14 5.32 -10.77
N ASN A 92 0.20 4.67 -11.93
CA ASN A 92 -0.67 3.53 -12.23
C ASN A 92 -0.42 2.37 -11.25
N PHE A 93 0.85 2.06 -10.96
CA PHE A 93 1.21 1.01 -10.01
C PHE A 93 0.60 1.24 -8.63
N LEU A 94 0.68 2.47 -8.09
CA LEU A 94 0.13 2.77 -6.77
C LEU A 94 -1.40 2.64 -6.72
N SER A 95 -2.09 3.02 -7.80
CA SER A 95 -3.53 2.79 -7.90
C SER A 95 -3.88 1.30 -8.00
N THR A 96 -3.14 0.53 -8.79
CA THR A 96 -3.35 -0.92 -8.86
C THR A 96 -3.00 -1.60 -7.54
N PHE A 97 -2.02 -1.09 -6.81
CA PHE A 97 -1.64 -1.60 -5.50
C PHE A 97 -2.76 -1.38 -4.47
N THR A 98 -3.34 -0.18 -4.38
CA THR A 98 -4.44 0.08 -3.44
C THR A 98 -5.64 -0.82 -3.71
N GLN A 99 -6.05 -0.94 -4.98
CA GLN A 99 -7.11 -1.85 -5.40
C GLN A 99 -6.79 -3.31 -5.00
N PHE A 100 -5.60 -3.80 -5.38
CA PHE A 100 -5.14 -5.14 -5.03
C PHE A 100 -5.19 -5.40 -3.51
N THR A 101 -4.84 -4.39 -2.70
CA THR A 101 -4.84 -4.55 -1.25
C THR A 101 -6.24 -4.65 -0.65
N LEU A 102 -7.18 -3.85 -1.16
CA LEU A 102 -8.59 -3.85 -0.73
C LEU A 102 -9.29 -5.16 -1.12
N GLU A 103 -9.17 -5.58 -2.38
CA GLU A 103 -9.74 -6.85 -2.87
C GLU A 103 -9.25 -8.05 -2.06
N ARG A 104 -7.97 -8.03 -1.68
CA ARG A 104 -7.39 -9.12 -0.89
C ARG A 104 -7.86 -9.12 0.56
N ASP A 105 -8.22 -7.97 1.11
CA ASP A 105 -8.78 -7.89 2.46
C ASP A 105 -10.28 -8.22 2.45
N ALA A 106 -11.03 -7.85 1.41
CA ALA A 106 -12.42 -8.25 1.21
C ALA A 106 -12.56 -9.78 1.12
N LYS A 107 -11.73 -10.44 0.29
CA LYS A 107 -11.72 -11.92 0.17
C LYS A 107 -11.39 -12.63 1.49
N LYS A 108 -10.50 -12.07 2.30
CA LYS A 108 -10.21 -12.63 3.63
C LYS A 108 -11.41 -12.54 4.55
N LYS A 109 -12.20 -11.46 4.49
CA LYS A 109 -13.44 -11.33 5.28
C LYS A 109 -14.48 -12.35 4.83
N GLU A 110 -14.66 -12.53 3.51
CA GLU A 110 -15.57 -13.56 2.98
C GLU A 110 -15.19 -14.97 3.46
N ASP A 111 -13.90 -15.31 3.44
CA ASP A 111 -13.41 -16.61 3.92
C ASP A 111 -13.59 -16.77 5.47
N ASP A 112 -13.50 -15.69 6.24
CA ASP A 112 -13.60 -15.71 7.71
C ASP A 112 -15.08 -15.67 8.22
N ASP A 113 -15.98 -14.97 7.51
CA ASP A 113 -17.42 -14.84 7.86
C ASP A 113 -18.19 -16.17 7.66
N GLU A 114 -17.67 -17.12 6.85
CA GLU A 114 -18.22 -18.48 6.77
C GLU A 114 -18.02 -19.28 8.08
N GLU A 115 -17.17 -18.83 9.00
CA GLU A 115 -16.85 -19.53 10.26
C GLU A 115 -17.35 -18.87 11.56
N MET A 116 -17.71 -17.57 11.60
CA MET A 116 -18.25 -16.92 12.81
C MET A 116 -19.25 -15.78 12.55
N ASP A 117 -20.45 -15.91 13.12
CA ASP A 117 -21.56 -14.95 13.15
C ASP A 117 -21.30 -13.83 14.21
N ASP A 118 -20.33 -12.95 13.97
CA ASP A 118 -20.08 -11.78 14.84
C ASP A 118 -20.42 -10.46 14.12
N GLU A 119 -21.56 -9.87 14.51
CA GLU A 119 -22.19 -8.63 14.00
C GLU A 119 -21.35 -7.34 14.22
N ASN A 120 -20.02 -7.39 14.17
CA ASN A 120 -19.15 -6.24 14.47
C ASN A 120 -18.00 -6.03 13.45
N SER A 121 -18.18 -6.44 12.19
CA SER A 121 -17.11 -6.58 11.19
C SER A 121 -16.68 -5.30 10.45
N GLU A 122 -16.97 -4.10 10.97
CA GLU A 122 -16.41 -2.83 10.48
C GLU A 122 -14.98 -2.55 11.02
N GLN A 123 -14.18 -3.58 11.30
CA GLN A 123 -12.78 -3.35 11.65
C GLN A 123 -12.01 -2.74 10.46
N GLU A 124 -11.40 -1.58 10.71
CA GLU A 124 -10.47 -0.94 9.78
C GLU A 124 -9.33 -1.92 9.43
N THR A 125 -9.19 -2.21 8.14
CA THR A 125 -8.12 -3.05 7.62
C THR A 125 -6.86 -2.22 7.37
N ILE A 126 -5.70 -2.89 7.31
CA ILE A 126 -4.42 -2.27 6.91
C ILE A 126 -4.57 -1.56 5.55
N SER A 127 -5.37 -2.11 4.64
CA SER A 127 -5.62 -1.51 3.32
C SER A 127 -6.42 -0.21 3.43
N SER A 128 -7.51 -0.20 4.21
CA SER A 128 -8.34 1.01 4.40
C SER A 128 -7.53 2.18 4.99
N ARG A 129 -6.74 1.91 6.04
CA ARG A 129 -5.84 2.93 6.63
C ARG A 129 -4.74 3.38 5.69
N PHE A 130 -4.18 2.48 4.88
CA PHE A 130 -3.19 2.86 3.86
C PHE A 130 -3.78 3.78 2.79
N VAL A 131 -4.99 3.47 2.31
CA VAL A 131 -5.70 4.30 1.34
C VAL A 131 -6.01 5.67 1.95
N GLU A 132 -6.50 5.72 3.19
CA GLU A 132 -6.73 6.97 3.90
C GLU A 132 -5.44 7.81 4.02
N PHE A 133 -4.34 7.18 4.44
CA PHE A 133 -3.03 7.83 4.48
C PHE A 133 -2.62 8.40 3.12
N LEU A 134 -2.75 7.61 2.06
CA LEU A 134 -2.37 8.00 0.70
C LEU A 134 -3.21 9.19 0.23
N MET A 135 -4.53 9.14 0.42
CA MET A 135 -5.44 10.22 0.04
C MET A 135 -5.13 11.51 0.80
N ARG A 136 -4.92 11.44 2.13
CA ARG A 136 -4.50 12.59 2.94
C ARG A 136 -3.14 13.15 2.49
N HIS A 137 -2.21 12.30 2.08
CA HIS A 137 -0.92 12.74 1.53
C HIS A 137 -1.09 13.47 0.20
N LEU A 138 -1.89 12.93 -0.72
CA LEU A 138 -2.11 13.50 -2.05
C LEU A 138 -2.85 14.84 -2.01
N LEU A 139 -3.84 14.98 -1.12
CA LEU A 139 -4.60 16.22 -0.93
C LEU A 139 -3.69 17.40 -0.60
N LYS A 140 -2.61 17.19 0.16
CA LYS A 140 -1.60 18.23 0.44
C LYS A 140 -0.90 18.72 -0.82
N GLY A 141 -0.72 17.85 -1.82
CA GLY A 141 -0.07 18.18 -3.09
C GLY A 141 -0.95 18.99 -4.06
N LEU A 142 -2.26 19.08 -3.82
CA LEU A 142 -3.17 19.88 -4.65
C LEU A 142 -2.90 21.38 -4.54
N GLY A 143 -2.38 21.84 -3.41
CA GLY A 143 -1.95 23.23 -3.19
C GLY A 143 -0.50 23.53 -3.57
N ALA A 144 0.23 22.55 -4.15
CA ALA A 144 1.65 22.76 -4.49
C ALA A 144 1.82 23.80 -5.59
N ASN A 145 2.89 24.60 -5.55
CA ASN A 145 3.21 25.59 -6.59
C ASN A 145 3.51 24.93 -7.95
N ASP A 146 4.10 23.73 -7.94
CA ASP A 146 4.43 22.98 -9.15
C ASP A 146 3.17 22.36 -9.78
N LYS A 147 2.91 22.72 -11.05
CA LYS A 147 1.79 22.21 -11.83
C LYS A 147 1.82 20.70 -12.06
N MET A 148 3.02 20.10 -12.14
CA MET A 148 3.17 18.65 -12.32
C MET A 148 2.78 17.91 -11.04
N VAL A 149 3.20 18.43 -9.87
CA VAL A 149 2.79 17.86 -8.58
C VAL A 149 1.26 17.87 -8.45
N ARG A 150 0.61 19.01 -8.72
CA ARG A 150 -0.86 19.10 -8.68
C ARG A 150 -1.52 18.11 -9.64
N LEU A 151 -1.07 18.07 -10.89
CA LEU A 151 -1.60 17.16 -11.91
C LEU A 151 -1.51 15.70 -11.47
N ARG A 152 -0.36 15.27 -10.95
CA ARG A 152 -0.11 13.89 -10.52
C ARG A 152 -0.93 13.53 -9.28
N CYS A 153 -1.06 14.44 -8.32
CA CYS A 153 -1.93 14.24 -7.18
C CYS A 153 -3.39 14.08 -7.60
N CYS A 154 -3.92 14.97 -8.46
CA CYS A 154 -5.28 14.85 -8.99
C CYS A 154 -5.48 13.52 -9.72
N GLN A 155 -4.52 13.13 -10.57
CA GLN A 155 -4.58 11.88 -11.32
C GLN A 155 -4.66 10.67 -10.39
N LEU A 156 -3.79 10.58 -9.38
CA LEU A 156 -3.77 9.44 -8.47
C LEU A 156 -5.02 9.40 -7.57
N ILE A 157 -5.53 10.55 -7.13
CA ILE A 157 -6.81 10.66 -6.42
C ILE A 157 -7.95 10.13 -7.29
N ALA A 158 -8.06 10.60 -8.53
CA ALA A 158 -9.13 10.19 -9.44
C ALA A 158 -9.10 8.68 -9.70
N LEU A 159 -7.92 8.11 -9.94
CA LEU A 159 -7.76 6.68 -10.15
C LEU A 159 -8.20 5.88 -8.91
N ASN A 160 -7.84 6.32 -7.70
CA ASN A 160 -8.26 5.63 -6.47
C ASN A 160 -9.77 5.73 -6.21
N VAL A 161 -10.40 6.88 -6.48
CA VAL A 161 -11.85 7.06 -6.30
C VAL A 161 -12.64 6.16 -7.26
N ILE A 162 -12.22 6.07 -8.52
CA ILE A 162 -12.86 5.19 -9.51
C ILE A 162 -12.76 3.74 -9.03
N SER A 163 -11.55 3.29 -8.64
CA SER A 163 -11.36 1.93 -8.15
C SER A 163 -12.10 1.62 -6.85
N LEU A 164 -12.34 2.61 -5.98
CA LEU A 164 -13.13 2.41 -4.75
C LEU A 164 -14.63 2.23 -5.03
N GLY A 165 -15.17 2.93 -6.02
CA GLY A 165 -16.57 2.78 -6.43
C GLY A 165 -16.86 1.52 -7.23
N GLU A 166 -15.84 0.86 -7.77
CA GLU A 166 -15.96 -0.44 -8.44
C GLU A 166 -15.94 -1.64 -7.46
N ILE A 167 -15.64 -1.42 -6.17
CA ILE A 167 -15.59 -2.47 -5.13
C ILE A 167 -16.95 -2.61 -4.41
N GLU A 168 -18.06 -2.30 -5.08
CA GLU A 168 -19.44 -2.55 -4.60
C GLU A 168 -19.91 -3.98 -4.92
#